data_AF-A0A651HIK4-F1
#
_entry.id   AF-A0A651HIK4-F1
#
_cell.length_a   1.000
_cell.length_b   1.000
_cell.length_c   1.000
_cell.angle_alpha   90.00
_cell.angle_beta   90.00
_cell.angle_gamma   90.00
#
_symmetry.space_group_name_H-M   'P 1'
#
loop_
_entity.id
_entity.type
_entity.pdbx_description
1 polymer ?
#
loop_
_entity_poly.entity_id
_entity_poly.type
_entity_poly.pdbx_seq_one_letter_code
_entity_poly.pdbx_strand_id
1 'polypeptide(L)'
;EARISRISPFLEAGSFSTEASIDLANPDGLLRSGMYVDVDVFFGESETATLVPISALHEIPRRRAFGVFVVAADPSQDHLSDGSESSIDDRSSVRFQEVGIIARGRRTAGVTGLPPGAWVVATGHDLLSTSPADEETQAVRVRPIDWDRLIALQGLQSQDVLSQFLQRQRGNASAAAN
;
A
#
# COMPACT_ATOMS: atom_id res chain seq x y z
N GLU A 1 10.38 -2.11 23.59
CA GLU A 1 9.22 -2.95 23.22
C GLU A 1 8.72 -3.66 24.46
N ALA A 2 7.41 -3.78 24.63
CA ALA A 2 6.79 -4.47 25.77
C ALA A 2 5.47 -5.10 25.32
N ARG A 3 5.07 -6.16 26.01
CA ARG A 3 3.77 -6.81 25.81
C ARG A 3 2.75 -6.21 26.75
N ILE A 4 1.50 -6.09 26.28
CA ILE A 4 0.36 -5.72 27.13
C ILE A 4 0.20 -6.78 28.23
N SER A 5 0.32 -6.35 29.49
CA SER A 5 0.21 -7.23 30.65
C SER A 5 -1.23 -7.29 31.18
N ARG A 6 -2.01 -6.22 30.98
CA ARG A 6 -3.43 -6.17 31.38
C ARG A 6 -4.23 -5.23 30.48
N ILE A 7 -5.48 -5.60 30.23
CA ILE A 7 -6.50 -4.73 29.62
C ILE A 7 -7.69 -4.69 30.58
N SER A 8 -8.19 -3.50 30.88
CA SER A 8 -9.40 -3.32 31.68
C SER A 8 -10.62 -3.88 30.93
N PRO A 9 -11.48 -4.66 31.59
CA PRO A 9 -12.70 -5.17 30.93
C PRO A 9 -13.80 -4.10 30.82
N PHE A 10 -13.58 -2.91 31.40
CA PHE A 10 -14.56 -1.83 31.40
C PHE A 10 -14.22 -0.80 30.33
N LEU A 11 -15.27 -0.32 29.66
CA LEU A 11 -15.22 0.79 28.73
C LEU A 11 -15.76 2.05 29.42
N GLU A 12 -15.06 3.16 29.24
CA GLU A 12 -15.52 4.47 29.71
C GLU A 12 -16.62 4.98 28.77
N ALA A 13 -17.79 5.29 29.33
CA ALA A 13 -19.02 5.49 28.56
C ALA A 13 -19.02 6.76 27.69
N GLY A 14 -18.14 7.73 27.95
CA GLY A 14 -18.05 8.97 27.18
C GLY A 14 -17.12 8.89 25.97
N SER A 15 -15.99 8.20 26.11
CA SER A 15 -14.92 8.14 25.10
C SER A 15 -14.83 6.80 24.37
N PHE A 16 -15.56 5.78 24.82
CA PHE A 16 -15.44 4.40 24.33
C PHE A 16 -14.00 3.86 24.41
N SER A 17 -13.22 4.36 25.37
CA SER A 17 -11.84 3.93 25.62
C SER A 17 -11.78 2.91 26.74
N THR A 18 -10.68 2.14 26.76
CA THR A 18 -10.32 1.27 27.87
C THR A 18 -8.87 1.48 28.25
N GLU A 19 -8.50 1.08 29.46
CA GLU A 19 -7.15 1.18 29.96
C GLU A 19 -6.38 -0.11 29.72
N ALA A 20 -5.17 0.00 29.18
CA ALA A 20 -4.23 -1.10 29.04
C ALA A 20 -2.92 -0.75 29.76
N SER A 21 -2.32 -1.74 30.42
CA SER A 21 -1.06 -1.59 31.14
C SER A 21 0.03 -2.43 30.49
N ILE A 22 1.25 -1.90 30.50
CA ILE A 22 2.47 -2.58 30.07
C ILE A 22 3.51 -2.50 31.20
N ASP A 23 4.34 -3.54 31.30
CA ASP A 23 5.49 -3.54 32.19
C ASP A 23 6.76 -3.35 31.33
N LEU A 24 7.50 -2.27 31.59
CA LEU A 24 8.68 -1.90 30.81
C LEU A 24 9.91 -1.78 31.72
N ALA A 25 10.99 -2.48 31.34
CA ALA A 25 12.27 -2.32 31.99
C ALA A 25 12.83 -0.91 31.71
N ASN A 26 13.22 -0.19 32.77
CA ASN A 26 13.75 1.18 32.69
C ASN A 26 15.15 1.26 33.34
N PRO A 27 16.15 0.51 32.83
CA PRO A 27 17.47 0.40 33.48
C PRO A 27 18.20 1.75 33.56
N ASP A 28 18.04 2.59 32.55
CA ASP A 28 18.72 3.89 32.44
C ASP A 28 17.90 5.05 33.05
N GLY A 29 16.71 4.77 33.60
CA GLY A 29 15.87 5.79 34.25
C GLY A 29 15.35 6.88 33.31
N LEU A 30 15.32 6.62 31.99
CA LEU A 30 14.90 7.59 30.98
C LEU A 30 13.42 7.95 31.10
N LEU A 31 12.58 6.99 31.48
CA LEU A 31 11.16 7.20 31.69
C LEU A 31 10.89 7.62 33.13
N ARG A 32 10.20 8.75 33.31
CA ARG A 32 9.82 9.28 34.61
C ARG A 32 8.31 9.16 34.80
N SER A 33 7.88 8.99 36.05
CA SER A 33 6.45 8.97 36.39
C SER A 33 5.77 10.27 35.96
N GLY A 34 4.58 10.16 35.36
CA GLY A 34 3.80 11.30 34.86
C GLY A 34 4.19 11.79 33.46
N MET A 35 5.13 11.12 32.80
CA MET A 35 5.47 11.41 31.40
C MET A 35 4.37 10.93 30.46
N TYR A 36 4.03 11.75 29.46
CA TYR A 36 3.21 11.33 28.32
C TYR A 36 4.13 10.76 27.24
N VAL A 37 3.74 9.62 26.67
CA VAL A 37 4.47 8.94 25.61
C VAL A 37 3.50 8.53 24.51
N ASP A 38 3.96 8.61 23.26
CA ASP A 38 3.25 7.99 22.14
C ASP A 38 3.62 6.51 22.07
N VAL A 39 2.62 5.67 21.86
CA VAL A 39 2.80 4.21 21.78
C VAL A 39 2.22 3.68 20.47
N ASP A 40 3.02 2.88 19.78
CA ASP A 40 2.55 2.09 18.65
C ASP A 40 2.10 0.72 19.15
N VAL A 41 0.80 0.43 19.03
CA VAL A 41 0.22 -0.86 19.45
C VAL A 41 0.11 -1.78 18.24
N PHE A 42 0.93 -2.81 18.20
CA PHE A 42 0.84 -3.88 17.21
C PHE A 42 -0.17 -4.93 17.67
N PHE A 43 -1.17 -5.22 16.84
CA PHE A 43 -2.18 -6.25 17.11
C PHE A 43 -2.30 -7.21 15.91
N GLY A 44 -2.55 -8.49 16.18
CA GLY A 44 -2.69 -9.54 15.17
C GLY A 44 -1.61 -10.62 15.26
N GLU A 45 -1.84 -11.73 14.57
CA GLU A 45 -0.83 -12.78 14.34
C GLU A 45 0.09 -12.36 13.19
N SER A 46 1.37 -12.74 13.25
CA SER A 46 2.30 -12.55 12.12
C SER A 46 1.94 -13.52 11.00
N GLU A 47 1.03 -13.11 10.12
CA GLU A 47 0.76 -13.83 8.88
C GLU A 47 1.79 -13.48 7.81
N THR A 48 2.24 -14.50 7.08
CA THR A 48 3.12 -14.28 5.92
C THR A 48 2.30 -13.64 4.80
N ALA A 49 2.66 -12.41 4.43
CA ALA A 49 1.98 -11.65 3.40
C ALA A 49 2.97 -11.19 2.33
N THR A 50 2.51 -11.15 1.08
CA THR A 50 3.26 -10.52 0.00
C THR A 50 2.98 -9.02 0.06
N LEU A 51 4.04 -8.21 0.11
CA LEU A 51 3.89 -6.75 0.11
C LEU A 51 3.73 -6.23 -1.32
N VAL A 52 2.70 -5.42 -1.54
CA VAL A 52 2.48 -4.72 -2.81
C VAL A 52 2.36 -3.21 -2.57
N PRO A 53 2.75 -2.36 -3.53
CA PRO A 53 2.50 -0.93 -3.47
C PRO A 53 1.00 -0.67 -3.55
N ILE A 54 0.49 0.32 -2.82
CA ILE A 54 -0.95 0.63 -2.83
C ILE A 54 -1.47 0.96 -4.24
N SER A 55 -0.65 1.63 -5.07
CA SER A 55 -1.05 1.96 -6.46
C SER A 55 -1.19 0.74 -7.38
N ALA A 56 -0.72 -0.44 -6.98
CA ALA A 56 -0.93 -1.69 -7.73
C ALA A 56 -2.28 -2.34 -7.40
N LEU A 57 -2.93 -1.95 -6.29
CA LEU A 57 -4.23 -2.46 -5.91
C LEU A 57 -5.32 -1.81 -6.76
N HIS A 58 -6.11 -2.65 -7.41
CA HIS A 58 -7.27 -2.26 -8.16
C HIS A 58 -8.53 -2.80 -7.47
N GLU A 59 -9.50 -1.93 -7.22
CA GLU A 59 -10.78 -2.30 -6.62
C GLU A 59 -11.78 -2.73 -7.72
N ILE A 60 -12.52 -3.81 -7.47
CA ILE A 60 -13.67 -4.21 -8.29
C ILE A 60 -14.94 -3.69 -7.59
N PRO A 61 -15.55 -2.56 -8.02
CA PRO A 61 -16.63 -1.92 -7.27
C PRO A 61 -17.85 -2.81 -7.07
N ARG A 62 -18.15 -3.67 -8.04
CA ARG A 62 -19.32 -4.58 -8.01
C ARG A 62 -19.17 -5.72 -7.00
N ARG A 63 -17.94 -6.13 -6.69
CA ARG A 63 -17.65 -7.28 -5.81
C ARG A 63 -17.07 -6.87 -4.46
N ARG A 64 -16.71 -5.59 -4.28
CA ARG A 64 -15.91 -5.11 -3.13
C ARG A 64 -14.64 -5.95 -2.91
N ALA A 65 -14.10 -6.47 -4.01
CA ALA A 65 -12.89 -7.28 -4.03
C ALA A 65 -11.72 -6.45 -4.53
N PHE A 66 -10.51 -6.83 -4.15
CA PHE A 66 -9.28 -6.20 -4.61
C PHE A 66 -8.49 -7.18 -5.48
N GLY A 67 -7.78 -6.68 -6.47
CA GLY A 67 -6.85 -7.48 -7.25
C GLY A 67 -5.66 -6.66 -7.71
N VAL A 68 -4.70 -7.36 -8.29
CA VAL A 68 -3.51 -6.79 -8.90
C VAL A 68 -3.35 -7.35 -10.31
N PHE A 69 -2.74 -6.57 -11.20
CA PHE A 69 -2.36 -7.05 -12.52
C PHE A 69 -0.97 -7.65 -12.45
N VAL A 70 -0.86 -8.95 -12.73
CA VAL A 70 0.38 -9.73 -12.66
C VAL A 70 0.95 -9.92 -14.07
N VAL A 71 2.24 -9.68 -14.22
CA VAL A 71 2.98 -9.94 -15.47
C VAL A 71 3.45 -11.39 -15.46
N ALA A 72 3.17 -12.13 -16.55
CA ALA A 72 3.43 -13.56 -16.63
C ALA A 72 4.93 -13.92 -16.69
N ALA A 73 5.75 -13.04 -17.27
CA ALA A 73 7.20 -13.21 -17.44
C ALA A 73 7.96 -12.04 -16.81
N ASP A 74 9.25 -12.25 -16.54
CA ASP A 74 10.13 -11.23 -15.99
C ASP A 74 10.51 -10.22 -17.09
N PRO A 75 9.99 -8.97 -17.03
CA PRO A 75 10.24 -7.98 -18.06
C PRO A 75 11.70 -7.47 -18.07
N SER A 76 12.51 -7.83 -17.07
CA SER A 76 13.93 -7.47 -17.05
C SER A 76 14.81 -8.43 -17.86
N GLN A 77 14.37 -9.67 -18.05
CA GLN A 77 15.12 -10.70 -18.80
C GLN A 77 14.90 -10.61 -20.31
N ASP A 78 13.73 -10.10 -20.75
CA ASP A 78 13.46 -9.83 -22.17
C ASP A 78 14.47 -8.82 -22.76
N HIS A 79 15.06 -7.94 -21.94
CA HIS A 79 16.06 -6.96 -22.40
C HIS A 79 17.49 -7.54 -22.54
N LEU A 80 17.77 -8.72 -22.00
CA LEU A 80 19.12 -9.33 -21.99
C LEU A 80 19.32 -10.36 -23.11
N SER A 81 18.24 -10.75 -23.80
CA SER A 81 18.30 -11.68 -24.93
C SER A 81 18.41 -10.90 -26.23
N ASP A 82 19.59 -11.01 -26.84
CA ASP A 82 20.01 -10.54 -28.16
C ASP A 82 20.28 -9.05 -28.38
N GLY A 83 21.51 -8.79 -28.86
CA GLY A 83 21.94 -7.55 -29.51
C GLY A 83 21.28 -7.33 -30.89
N SER A 84 19.99 -7.64 -30.98
CA SER A 84 19.12 -7.23 -32.09
C SER A 84 18.36 -6.00 -31.63
N GLU A 85 18.24 -5.00 -32.49
CA GLU A 85 17.50 -3.77 -32.25
C GLU A 85 16.17 -4.07 -31.54
N SER A 86 15.88 -3.36 -30.43
CA SER A 86 14.63 -3.46 -29.66
C SER A 86 13.46 -3.59 -30.62
N SER A 87 12.93 -4.81 -30.72
CA SER A 87 11.79 -5.08 -31.57
C SER A 87 10.64 -4.25 -31.00
N ILE A 88 9.95 -3.52 -31.87
CA ILE A 88 8.85 -2.59 -31.51
C ILE A 88 7.68 -3.32 -30.78
N ASP A 89 7.76 -4.63 -30.61
CA ASP A 89 6.69 -5.52 -30.14
C ASP A 89 7.01 -6.32 -28.86
N ASP A 90 7.88 -5.82 -27.98
CA ASP A 90 8.05 -6.37 -26.61
C ASP A 90 6.81 -6.08 -25.76
N ARG A 91 5.78 -6.90 -25.94
CA ARG A 91 4.54 -6.88 -25.15
C ARG A 91 4.57 -8.03 -24.15
N SER A 92 4.50 -7.69 -22.89
CA SER A 92 4.36 -8.68 -21.83
C SER A 92 2.89 -9.04 -21.64
N SER A 93 2.65 -10.30 -21.34
CA SER A 93 1.34 -10.83 -21.01
C SER A 93 0.95 -10.47 -19.58
N VAL A 94 -0.17 -9.78 -19.41
CA VAL A 94 -0.68 -9.32 -18.11
C VAL A 94 -2.05 -9.94 -17.82
N ARG A 95 -2.28 -10.38 -16.58
CA ARG A 95 -3.55 -10.94 -16.12
C ARG A 95 -3.98 -10.31 -14.80
N PHE A 96 -5.28 -10.07 -14.64
CA PHE A 96 -5.84 -9.69 -13.36
C PHE A 96 -5.91 -10.88 -12.40
N GLN A 97 -5.39 -10.71 -11.19
CA GLN A 97 -5.42 -11.71 -10.13
C GLN A 97 -6.05 -11.10 -8.87
N GLU A 98 -7.12 -11.70 -8.38
CA GLU A 98 -7.78 -11.29 -7.15
C GLU A 98 -6.87 -11.58 -5.95
N VAL A 99 -6.80 -10.64 -5.00
CA VAL A 99 -5.96 -10.73 -3.81
C VAL A 99 -6.74 -10.33 -2.56
N GLY A 100 -6.51 -11.05 -1.45
CA GLY A 100 -7.06 -10.70 -0.14
C GLY A 100 -6.15 -9.73 0.59
N ILE A 101 -6.67 -8.62 1.11
CA ILE A 101 -5.86 -7.65 1.85
C ILE A 101 -5.90 -7.98 3.34
N ILE A 102 -4.74 -8.28 3.92
CA ILE A 102 -4.58 -8.59 5.36
C ILE A 102 -4.31 -7.31 6.15
N ALA A 103 -3.45 -6.44 5.61
CA ALA A 103 -3.04 -5.21 6.25
C ALA A 103 -2.82 -4.10 5.23
N ARG A 104 -3.13 -2.85 5.61
CA ARG A 104 -2.85 -1.65 4.81
C ARG A 104 -1.96 -0.69 5.59
N GLY A 105 -0.79 -0.40 5.05
CA GLY A 105 0.07 0.67 5.49
C GLY A 105 -0.19 1.97 4.73
N ARG A 106 0.72 2.94 4.88
CA ARG A 106 0.62 4.25 4.19
C ARG A 106 0.96 4.20 2.70
N ARG A 107 1.85 3.29 2.28
CA ARG A 107 2.34 3.18 0.88
C ARG A 107 2.29 1.75 0.36
N THR A 108 2.19 0.78 1.25
CA THR A 108 2.19 -0.65 0.95
C THR A 108 0.97 -1.32 1.56
N ALA A 109 0.57 -2.44 0.99
CA ALA A 109 -0.43 -3.34 1.54
C ALA A 109 0.14 -4.76 1.61
N GLY A 110 -0.19 -5.47 2.67
CA GLY A 110 0.06 -6.91 2.79
C GLY A 110 -1.11 -7.66 2.18
N VAL A 111 -0.83 -8.50 1.18
CA VAL A 111 -1.83 -9.27 0.46
C VAL A 111 -1.58 -10.78 0.52
N THR A 112 -2.66 -11.54 0.44
CA THR A 112 -2.68 -12.99 0.20
C THR A 112 -3.03 -13.30 -1.25
N GLY A 113 -2.68 -14.50 -1.69
CA GLY A 113 -3.02 -14.98 -3.03
C GLY A 113 -2.06 -14.51 -4.12
N LEU A 114 -0.96 -13.82 -3.78
CA LEU A 114 0.10 -13.43 -4.71
C LEU A 114 1.42 -14.11 -4.32
N PRO A 115 2.08 -14.86 -5.23
CA PRO A 115 3.35 -15.50 -4.92
C PRO A 115 4.48 -14.46 -4.75
N PRO A 116 5.48 -14.74 -3.90
CA PRO A 116 6.62 -13.86 -3.75
C PRO A 116 7.41 -13.77 -5.06
N GLY A 117 7.90 -12.57 -5.39
CA GLY A 117 8.64 -12.32 -6.63
C GLY A 117 7.78 -12.10 -7.88
N ALA A 118 6.45 -12.10 -7.74
CA ALA A 118 5.56 -11.75 -8.85
C ALA A 118 5.74 -10.28 -9.27
N TRP A 119 5.84 -10.04 -10.57
CA TRP A 119 5.82 -8.70 -11.13
C TRP A 119 4.40 -8.17 -11.20
N VAL A 120 4.16 -6.99 -10.63
CA VAL A 120 2.85 -6.34 -10.59
C VAL A 120 2.84 -4.99 -11.30
N VAL A 121 1.74 -4.66 -11.97
CA VAL A 121 1.55 -3.36 -12.61
C VAL A 121 1.09 -2.33 -11.59
N ALA A 122 1.94 -1.37 -11.28
CA ALA A 122 1.67 -0.35 -10.26
C ALA A 122 1.09 0.96 -10.81
N THR A 123 1.13 1.18 -12.14
CA THR A 123 0.67 2.41 -12.79
C THR A 123 0.17 2.07 -14.19
N GLY A 124 -0.89 2.74 -14.66
CA GLY A 124 -1.50 2.46 -15.96
C GLY A 124 -2.47 1.28 -15.96
N HIS A 125 -2.82 0.76 -14.78
CA HIS A 125 -3.80 -0.32 -14.64
C HIS A 125 -5.20 0.09 -15.12
N ASP A 126 -5.54 1.39 -15.10
CA ASP A 126 -6.81 1.92 -15.62
C ASP A 126 -6.98 1.72 -17.13
N LEU A 127 -5.88 1.49 -17.86
CA LEU A 127 -5.89 1.19 -19.29
C LEU A 127 -6.12 -0.30 -19.55
N LEU A 128 -6.13 -1.13 -18.50
CA LEU A 128 -6.30 -2.57 -18.58
C LEU A 128 -7.76 -2.92 -18.34
N SER A 129 -8.23 -3.91 -19.09
CA SER A 129 -9.61 -4.36 -18.94
C SER A 129 -9.73 -5.27 -17.71
N THR A 130 -10.68 -4.95 -16.83
CA THR A 130 -11.01 -5.73 -15.62
C THR A 130 -12.26 -6.62 -15.83
N SER A 131 -12.72 -6.75 -17.08
CA SER A 131 -13.98 -7.42 -17.40
C SER A 131 -13.89 -8.91 -17.08
N PRO A 132 -14.75 -9.47 -16.22
CA PRO A 132 -14.72 -10.90 -15.88
C PRO A 132 -15.20 -11.81 -17.02
N ALA A 133 -15.70 -11.25 -18.13
CA ALA A 133 -15.94 -12.01 -19.36
C ALA A 133 -14.64 -12.25 -20.14
N ASP A 134 -13.62 -11.43 -19.85
CA ASP A 134 -12.32 -11.45 -20.48
C ASP A 134 -11.30 -11.93 -19.42
N GLU A 135 -11.24 -13.25 -19.19
CA GLU A 135 -10.04 -13.91 -18.64
C GLU A 135 -8.85 -13.83 -19.63
N GLU A 136 -8.89 -12.86 -20.53
CA GLU A 136 -7.99 -12.73 -21.65
C GLU A 136 -6.71 -12.07 -21.15
N THR A 137 -5.61 -12.80 -21.34
CA THR A 137 -4.28 -12.31 -21.04
C THR A 137 -4.00 -11.15 -22.01
N GLN A 138 -3.84 -9.94 -21.48
CA GLN A 138 -3.65 -8.75 -22.30
C GLN A 138 -2.18 -8.56 -22.61
N ALA A 139 -1.83 -8.41 -23.89
CA ALA A 139 -0.49 -8.07 -24.31
C ALA A 139 -0.26 -6.55 -24.13
N VAL A 140 0.56 -6.18 -23.16
CA VAL A 140 0.77 -4.79 -22.73
C VAL A 140 2.27 -4.51 -22.68
N ARG A 141 2.66 -3.29 -23.05
CA ARG A 141 4.03 -2.83 -22.82
C ARG A 141 4.21 -2.43 -21.37
N VAL A 142 5.07 -3.15 -20.67
CA VAL A 142 5.43 -2.84 -19.28
C VAL A 142 6.85 -2.30 -19.21
N ARG A 143 7.15 -1.51 -18.19
CA ARG A 143 8.50 -1.03 -17.92
C ARG A 143 8.87 -1.40 -16.48
N PRO A 144 9.94 -2.17 -16.26
CA PRO A 144 10.40 -2.46 -14.91
C PRO A 144 10.85 -1.17 -14.23
N ILE A 145 10.55 -1.06 -12.95
CA ILE A 145 10.96 0.05 -12.09
C ILE A 145 11.41 -0.53 -10.74
N ASP A 146 12.46 0.05 -10.18
CA ASP A 146 12.91 -0.32 -8.84
C ASP A 146 11.86 -0.01 -7.79
N TRP A 147 11.73 -0.92 -6.82
CA TRP A 147 10.79 -0.80 -5.71
C TRP A 147 10.96 0.53 -4.96
N ASP A 148 12.18 0.85 -4.54
CA ASP A 148 12.46 2.06 -3.74
C ASP A 148 12.08 3.34 -4.51
N ARG A 149 12.33 3.34 -5.82
CA ARG A 149 11.95 4.45 -6.71
C ARG A 149 10.44 4.57 -6.82
N LEU A 150 9.72 3.45 -6.98
CA LEU A 150 8.26 3.45 -7.04
C LEU A 150 7.63 3.98 -5.74
N ILE A 151 8.12 3.53 -4.59
CA ILE A 151 7.64 3.97 -3.28
C ILE A 151 7.92 5.47 -3.06
N ALA A 152 9.08 5.97 -3.51
CA ALA A 152 9.39 7.40 -3.47
C ALA A 152 8.40 8.23 -4.31
N LEU A 153 8.07 7.76 -5.52
CA LEU A 153 7.10 8.42 -6.41
C LEU A 153 5.69 8.47 -5.82
N GLN A 154 5.23 7.40 -5.17
CA GLN A 154 3.95 7.39 -4.46
C GLN A 154 3.91 8.43 -3.33
N GLY A 155 5.05 8.67 -2.67
CA GLY A 155 5.17 9.70 -1.62
C GLY A 155 4.92 11.12 -2.14
N LEU A 156 5.40 11.45 -3.33
CA LEU A 156 5.27 12.79 -3.92
C LEU A 156 3.82 13.14 -4.26
N GLN A 157 3.05 12.19 -4.82
CA GLN A 157 1.64 12.42 -5.15
C GLN A 157 0.80 12.86 -3.95
N SER A 158 1.07 12.32 -2.76
CA SER A 158 0.35 12.69 -1.54
C SER A 158 0.62 14.14 -1.08
N GLN A 159 1.85 14.64 -1.31
CA GLN A 159 2.26 16.00 -0.95
C GLN A 159 1.64 17.04 -1.88
N ASP A 160 1.51 16.73 -3.17
CA ASP A 160 0.91 17.63 -4.15
C ASP A 160 -0.59 17.83 -3.91
N VAL A 161 -1.35 16.77 -3.59
CA VAL A 161 -2.79 16.87 -3.30
C VAL A 161 -3.04 17.73 -2.06
N LEU A 162 -2.24 17.54 -1.01
CA LEU A 162 -2.32 18.35 0.21
C LEU A 162 -2.02 19.83 -0.10
N SER A 163 -0.98 20.09 -0.90
CA SER A 163 -0.59 21.44 -1.30
C SER A 163 -1.70 22.12 -2.10
N GLN A 164 -2.30 21.41 -3.05
CA GLN A 164 -3.44 21.92 -3.83
C GLN A 164 -4.70 22.16 -2.99
N PHE A 165 -4.95 21.34 -1.96
CA PHE A 165 -6.06 21.54 -1.03
C PHE A 165 -5.85 22.78 -0.15
N LEU A 166 -4.66 22.94 0.43
CA LEU A 166 -4.29 24.10 1.24
C LEU A 166 -4.32 25.39 0.42
N GLN A 167 -3.86 25.36 -0.84
CA GLN A 167 -3.92 26.50 -1.77
C GLN A 167 -5.38 26.92 -2.03
N ARG A 168 -6.29 25.96 -2.25
CA ARG A 168 -7.72 26.22 -2.44
C ARG A 168 -8.38 26.83 -1.20
N GLN A 169 -8.06 26.34 0.00
CA GLN A 169 -8.58 26.93 1.24
C GLN A 169 -8.12 28.37 1.45
N ARG A 170 -6.84 28.68 1.15
CA ARG A 170 -6.31 30.05 1.24
C ARG A 170 -6.96 30.99 0.22
N GLY A 171 -7.19 30.53 -1.02
CA GLY A 171 -7.90 31.31 -2.04
C GLY A 171 -9.35 31.64 -1.67
N ASN A 172 -10.09 30.65 -1.14
CA ASN A 172 -11.47 30.86 -0.69
C ASN A 172 -11.56 31.78 0.54
N ALA A 173 -10.60 31.70 1.46
CA ALA A 173 -10.53 32.58 2.62
C ALA A 173 -10.24 34.05 2.23
N SER A 174 -9.42 34.29 1.18
CA SER A 174 -9.19 35.65 0.67
C SER A 174 -10.37 36.20 -0.14
N ALA A 175 -11.16 35.34 -0.79
CA ALA A 175 -12.33 35.75 -1.57
C ALA A 175 -13.55 36.08 -0.70
N ALA A 176 -13.63 35.55 0.53
CA ALA A 176 -14.69 35.86 1.50
C ALA A 176 -14.41 37.11 2.36
N ALA A 177 -13.24 37.73 2.19
CA ALA A 177 -12.79 38.90 2.96
C ALA A 177 -12.80 40.22 2.14
N ASN A 178 -13.29 40.19 0.90
CA ASN A 178 -13.58 41.34 0.04
C ASN A 178 -15.08 41.40 -0.27
#